data_AF-A0A136J464-F1
#
_entry.id   AF-A0A136J464-F1
#
_cell.length_a   1.000
_cell.length_b   1.000
_cell.length_c   1.000
_cell.angle_alpha   90.00
_cell.angle_beta   90.00
_cell.angle_gamma   90.00
#
_symmetry.space_group_name_H-M   'P 1'
#
loop_
_entity.id
_entity.type
_entity.pdbx_description
1 polymer ?
#
loop_
_entity_poly.entity_id
_entity_poly.type
_entity_poly.pdbx_seq_one_letter_code
_entity_poly.pdbx_strand_id
1 'polypeptide(L)'
;MPVFRELIEQYPTPKDLSEADPVEIEAMIRHLGLSNNRTATIQKYARLWEENPPQPGVRYGVKNYPKQGDGKDVRAGEKLDPEDPREAAWEIGHLTQGRYAIDSWRIFCRDVFLGRASNNEQIPEGGVSSVTNSASKNTKSRRRKSSTTPLSRTESVFQPEWMRVLPEDKELRAYLRWMWMREGWEWDPLTGERTVLSREMYEAVQEGRVVWDNTG
;
A
#
# COMPACT_ATOMS: atom_id res chain seq x y z
N MET A 1 14.56 -8.97 -6.21
CA MET A 1 14.44 -10.11 -7.15
C MET A 1 15.24 -9.78 -8.42
N PRO A 2 16.33 -10.50 -8.74
CA PRO A 2 17.18 -10.21 -9.91
C PRO A 2 16.42 -10.19 -11.25
N VAL A 3 15.65 -11.26 -11.53
CA VAL A 3 14.84 -11.40 -12.76
C VAL A 3 13.84 -10.27 -12.97
N PHE A 4 13.23 -9.80 -11.88
CA PHE A 4 12.31 -8.67 -11.95
C PHE A 4 13.03 -7.42 -12.46
N ARG A 5 14.25 -7.15 -11.98
CA ARG A 5 15.06 -6.01 -12.43
C ARG A 5 15.44 -6.13 -13.90
N GLU A 6 15.89 -7.30 -14.33
CA GLU A 6 16.20 -7.57 -15.74
C GLU A 6 14.98 -7.34 -16.64
N LEU A 7 13.80 -7.80 -16.22
CA LEU A 7 12.56 -7.68 -16.99
C LEU A 7 12.09 -6.22 -17.12
N ILE A 8 12.14 -5.42 -16.05
CA ILE A 8 11.76 -4.00 -16.12
C ILE A 8 12.84 -3.11 -16.76
N GLU A 9 14.10 -3.56 -16.80
CA GLU A 9 15.17 -2.89 -17.54
C GLU A 9 14.99 -3.10 -19.05
N GLN A 10 14.62 -4.32 -19.46
CA GLN A 10 14.37 -4.65 -20.86
C GLN A 10 13.03 -4.11 -21.39
N TYR A 11 11.98 -4.12 -20.56
CA TYR A 11 10.64 -3.66 -20.91
C TYR A 11 10.15 -2.61 -19.88
N PRO A 12 10.62 -1.35 -19.99
CA PRO A 12 10.44 -0.33 -18.95
C PRO A 12 9.01 0.20 -18.85
N THR A 13 8.18 0.07 -19.89
CA THR A 13 6.79 0.52 -19.87
C THR A 13 5.81 -0.65 -19.99
N PRO A 14 4.55 -0.48 -19.54
CA PRO A 14 3.51 -1.47 -19.79
C PRO A 14 3.33 -1.76 -21.28
N LYS A 15 3.47 -0.74 -22.14
CA LYS A 15 3.43 -0.92 -23.59
C LYS A 15 4.50 -1.91 -24.07
N ASP A 16 5.76 -1.72 -23.66
CA ASP A 16 6.87 -2.60 -24.04
C ASP A 16 6.59 -4.05 -23.64
N LEU A 17 6.08 -4.28 -22.42
CA LEU A 17 5.68 -5.62 -21.96
C LEU A 17 4.52 -6.20 -22.77
N SER A 18 3.55 -5.37 -23.13
CA SER A 18 2.36 -5.82 -23.85
C SER A 18 2.63 -6.21 -25.31
N GLU A 19 3.64 -5.58 -25.93
CA GLU A 19 4.07 -5.78 -27.33
C GLU A 19 5.23 -6.79 -27.46
N ALA A 20 5.91 -7.12 -26.37
CA ALA A 20 7.02 -8.07 -26.34
C ALA A 20 6.64 -9.47 -26.85
N ASP A 21 7.60 -10.17 -27.45
CA ASP A 21 7.46 -11.59 -27.80
C ASP A 21 7.30 -12.42 -26.51
N PRO A 22 6.18 -13.14 -26.32
CA PRO A 22 5.98 -13.99 -25.15
C PRO A 22 7.12 -15.00 -24.93
N VAL A 23 7.77 -15.48 -26.00
CA VAL A 23 8.88 -16.45 -25.91
C VAL A 23 10.08 -15.86 -25.19
N GLU A 24 10.36 -14.55 -25.38
CA GLU A 24 11.46 -13.85 -24.71
C GLU A 24 11.19 -13.72 -23.20
N ILE A 25 9.99 -13.26 -22.84
CA ILE A 25 9.58 -13.14 -21.43
C ILE A 25 9.60 -14.51 -20.75
N GLU A 26 9.04 -15.54 -21.40
CA GLU A 26 9.04 -16.91 -20.88
C GLU A 26 10.45 -17.42 -20.64
N ALA A 27 11.40 -17.08 -21.52
CA ALA A 27 12.79 -17.49 -21.38
C ALA A 27 13.45 -16.86 -20.15
N MET A 28 13.21 -15.57 -19.89
CA MET A 28 13.73 -14.87 -18.71
C MET A 28 13.20 -15.48 -17.41
N ILE A 29 11.90 -15.79 -17.36
CA ILE A 29 11.24 -16.23 -16.12
C ILE A 29 11.12 -17.75 -15.97
N ARG A 30 11.68 -18.54 -16.90
CA ARG A 30 11.53 -20.01 -16.96
C ARG A 30 11.82 -20.71 -15.63
N HIS A 31 12.90 -20.30 -14.97
CA HIS A 31 13.38 -20.90 -13.72
C HIS A 31 12.50 -20.58 -12.50
N LEU A 32 11.56 -19.62 -12.61
CA LEU A 32 10.59 -19.30 -11.55
C LEU A 32 9.38 -20.27 -11.55
N GLY A 33 9.25 -21.11 -12.58
CA GLY A 33 8.11 -22.00 -12.78
C GLY A 33 6.86 -21.27 -13.27
N LEU A 34 5.92 -22.02 -13.86
CA LEU A 34 4.66 -21.51 -14.42
C LEU A 34 4.86 -20.37 -15.45
N SER A 35 5.98 -20.36 -16.17
CA SER A 35 6.40 -19.23 -17.02
C SER A 35 5.38 -18.87 -18.08
N ASN A 36 4.74 -19.84 -18.72
CA ASN A 36 3.71 -19.58 -19.73
C ASN A 36 2.51 -18.82 -19.13
N ASN A 37 1.94 -19.31 -18.02
CA ASN A 37 0.83 -18.65 -17.34
C ASN A 37 1.22 -17.28 -16.79
N ARG A 38 2.44 -17.13 -16.25
CA ARG A 38 2.95 -15.86 -15.74
C ARG A 38 3.15 -14.84 -16.85
N THR A 39 3.70 -15.25 -17.99
CA THR A 39 3.88 -14.38 -19.16
C THR A 39 2.55 -13.89 -19.68
N ALA A 40 1.58 -14.79 -19.89
CA ALA A 40 0.22 -14.41 -20.30
C ALA A 40 -0.42 -13.44 -19.30
N THR A 41 -0.20 -13.65 -18.00
CA THR A 41 -0.72 -12.77 -16.94
C THR A 41 -0.05 -11.40 -16.94
N ILE A 42 1.29 -11.33 -17.05
CA ILE A 42 2.05 -10.09 -17.13
C ILE A 42 1.56 -9.25 -18.32
N GLN A 43 1.49 -9.86 -19.50
CA GLN A 43 1.05 -9.14 -20.70
C GLN A 43 -0.42 -8.74 -20.65
N LYS A 44 -1.28 -9.56 -20.03
CA LYS A 44 -2.68 -9.19 -19.77
C LYS A 44 -2.76 -7.93 -18.90
N TYR A 45 -2.03 -7.89 -17.79
CA TYR A 45 -2.03 -6.70 -16.92
C TYR A 45 -1.46 -5.48 -17.63
N ALA A 46 -0.40 -5.65 -18.40
CA ALA A 46 0.21 -4.59 -19.18
C ALA A 46 -0.79 -3.97 -20.17
N ARG A 47 -1.53 -4.80 -20.93
CA ARG A 47 -2.59 -4.33 -21.84
C ARG A 47 -3.73 -3.62 -21.10
N LEU A 48 -4.22 -4.20 -20.00
CA LEU A 48 -5.31 -3.59 -19.23
C LEU A 48 -4.88 -2.25 -18.61
N TRP A 49 -3.61 -2.11 -18.22
CA TRP A 49 -3.05 -0.87 -17.71
C TRP A 49 -2.99 0.21 -18.79
N GLU A 50 -2.60 -0.12 -20.02
CA GLU A 50 -2.60 0.82 -21.15
C GLU A 50 -4.02 1.22 -21.56
N GLU A 51 -4.94 0.25 -21.62
CA GLU A 51 -6.32 0.49 -22.04
C GLU A 51 -7.11 1.34 -21.01
N ASN A 52 -6.93 1.04 -19.73
CA ASN A 52 -7.64 1.71 -18.65
C ASN A 52 -6.77 1.78 -17.39
N PRO A 53 -5.82 2.73 -17.32
CA PRO A 53 -4.97 2.88 -16.14
C PRO A 53 -5.81 3.28 -14.92
N PRO A 54 -5.42 2.88 -13.69
CA PRO A 54 -6.06 3.34 -12.47
C PRO A 54 -6.09 4.87 -12.40
N GLN A 55 -7.19 5.44 -11.90
CA GLN A 55 -7.37 6.89 -11.73
C GLN A 55 -7.72 7.24 -10.29
N PRO A 56 -7.15 8.30 -9.69
CA PRO A 56 -7.51 8.73 -8.35
C PRO A 56 -9.01 8.99 -8.22
N GLY A 57 -9.64 8.41 -7.19
CA GLY A 57 -11.08 8.54 -6.93
C GLY A 57 -11.98 7.58 -7.73
N VAL A 58 -11.47 6.92 -8.78
CA VAL A 58 -12.23 5.89 -9.51
C VAL A 58 -11.95 4.53 -8.89
N ARG A 59 -13.01 3.82 -8.47
CA ARG A 59 -12.88 2.50 -7.86
C ARG A 59 -13.66 1.46 -8.65
N TYR A 60 -13.23 0.21 -8.56
CA TYR A 60 -13.89 -0.93 -9.19
C TYR A 60 -14.21 -2.00 -8.16
N GLY A 61 -15.41 -2.57 -8.27
CA GLY A 61 -15.90 -3.59 -7.36
C GLY A 61 -14.95 -4.79 -7.27
N VAL A 62 -14.56 -5.17 -6.05
CA VAL A 62 -13.82 -6.40 -5.77
C VAL A 62 -14.64 -7.27 -4.82
N LYS A 63 -14.91 -8.48 -5.28
CA LYS A 63 -15.74 -9.44 -4.53
C LYS A 63 -14.91 -10.20 -3.52
N ASN A 64 -15.56 -10.64 -2.45
CA ASN A 64 -14.94 -11.44 -1.39
C ASN A 64 -13.70 -10.77 -0.80
N TYR A 65 -13.65 -9.45 -0.70
CA TYR A 65 -12.54 -8.73 -0.08
C TYR A 65 -13.12 -7.54 0.72
N PRO A 66 -12.58 -7.22 1.92
CA PRO A 66 -11.41 -7.83 2.56
C PRO A 66 -11.67 -9.19 3.21
N LYS A 67 -12.91 -9.65 3.37
CA LYS A 67 -13.22 -11.00 3.89
C LYS A 67 -14.05 -11.81 2.91
N GLN A 68 -14.04 -13.14 3.07
CA GLN A 68 -14.86 -14.01 2.25
C GLN A 68 -16.35 -13.67 2.46
N GLY A 69 -17.07 -13.42 1.37
CA GLY A 69 -18.46 -12.99 1.42
C GLY A 69 -18.70 -11.48 1.45
N ASP A 70 -17.66 -10.65 1.50
CA ASP A 70 -17.80 -9.19 1.31
C ASP A 70 -18.05 -8.84 -0.18
N GLY A 71 -18.56 -7.63 -0.44
CA GLY A 71 -18.81 -7.15 -1.81
C GLY A 71 -19.90 -7.92 -2.55
N LYS A 72 -20.99 -8.29 -1.84
CA LYS A 72 -22.18 -8.93 -2.46
C LYS A 72 -22.99 -7.96 -3.33
N ASP A 73 -22.87 -6.68 -3.03
CA ASP A 73 -23.53 -5.53 -3.62
C ASP A 73 -22.71 -4.88 -4.75
N VAL A 74 -21.56 -5.45 -5.11
CA VAL A 74 -20.74 -5.03 -6.24
C VAL A 74 -20.48 -6.20 -7.20
N ARG A 75 -20.20 -5.87 -8.47
CA ARG A 75 -19.75 -6.82 -9.49
C ARG A 75 -18.28 -6.60 -9.81
N ALA A 76 -17.57 -7.67 -10.17
CA ALA A 76 -16.20 -7.55 -10.66
C ALA A 76 -16.17 -6.68 -11.92
N GLY A 77 -15.34 -5.64 -11.91
CA GLY A 77 -15.26 -4.67 -13.01
C GLY A 77 -16.37 -3.62 -13.04
N GLU A 78 -17.32 -3.63 -12.09
CA GLU A 78 -18.26 -2.53 -11.90
C GLU A 78 -17.48 -1.28 -11.50
N LYS A 79 -17.63 -0.19 -12.25
CA LYS A 79 -17.06 1.11 -11.92
C LYS A 79 -17.95 1.80 -10.89
N LEU A 80 -17.37 2.26 -9.80
CA LEU A 80 -18.04 3.00 -8.74
C LEU A 80 -17.55 4.45 -8.74
N ASP A 81 -18.49 5.37 -8.59
CA ASP A 81 -18.22 6.80 -8.48
C ASP A 81 -17.56 7.13 -7.12
N PRO A 82 -16.83 8.27 -7.02
CA PRO A 82 -16.19 8.69 -5.77
C PRO A 82 -17.15 8.79 -4.58
N GLU A 83 -18.40 9.18 -4.84
CA GLU A 83 -19.45 9.36 -3.83
C GLU A 83 -20.20 8.06 -3.51
N ASP A 84 -19.89 6.95 -4.20
CA ASP A 84 -20.52 5.66 -3.95
C ASP A 84 -20.09 5.13 -2.56
N PRO A 85 -21.03 4.87 -1.64
CA PRO A 85 -20.70 4.50 -0.27
C PRO A 85 -20.18 3.05 -0.15
N ARG A 86 -20.26 2.24 -1.20
CA ARG A 86 -19.84 0.83 -1.14
C ARG A 86 -18.33 0.73 -0.98
N GLU A 87 -17.90 0.04 0.07
CA GLU A 87 -16.48 -0.04 0.46
C GLU A 87 -15.71 -1.12 -0.30
N ALA A 88 -16.43 -2.10 -0.87
CA ALA A 88 -15.85 -3.25 -1.56
C ALA A 88 -15.33 -2.90 -2.97
N ALA A 89 -14.59 -1.80 -3.12
CA ALA A 89 -14.05 -1.35 -4.39
C ALA A 89 -12.71 -0.63 -4.23
N TRP A 90 -11.79 -0.85 -5.18
CA TRP A 90 -10.43 -0.33 -5.17
C TRP A 90 -10.01 0.17 -6.55
N GLU A 91 -9.02 1.06 -6.59
CA GLU A 91 -8.59 1.77 -7.81
C GLU A 91 -8.02 0.82 -8.88
N ILE A 92 -7.57 -0.38 -8.47
CA ILE A 92 -7.05 -1.45 -9.34
C ILE A 92 -7.99 -2.66 -9.46
N GLY A 93 -9.25 -2.54 -9.00
CA GLY A 93 -10.18 -3.68 -8.93
C GLY A 93 -10.56 -4.26 -10.31
N HIS A 94 -10.50 -3.46 -11.38
CA HIS A 94 -10.69 -3.94 -12.76
C HIS A 94 -9.49 -4.70 -13.30
N LEU A 95 -8.30 -4.45 -12.74
CA LEU A 95 -7.09 -5.21 -13.08
C LEU A 95 -7.15 -6.56 -12.36
N THR A 96 -7.33 -6.54 -11.03
CA THR A 96 -7.20 -7.73 -10.19
C THR A 96 -8.32 -7.83 -9.15
N GLN A 97 -8.66 -9.07 -8.82
CA GLN A 97 -9.55 -9.42 -7.70
C GLN A 97 -8.79 -10.19 -6.59
N GLY A 98 -7.46 -10.35 -6.75
CA GLY A 98 -6.64 -11.14 -5.83
C GLY A 98 -6.28 -10.38 -4.57
N ARG A 99 -6.57 -10.96 -3.39
CA ARG A 99 -6.35 -10.34 -2.07
C ARG A 99 -4.93 -9.78 -1.92
N TYR A 100 -3.93 -10.60 -2.21
CA TYR A 100 -2.51 -10.21 -2.11
C TYR A 100 -2.19 -8.94 -2.90
N ALA A 101 -2.69 -8.83 -4.13
CA ALA A 101 -2.42 -7.68 -4.98
C ALA A 101 -3.16 -6.42 -4.48
N ILE A 102 -4.39 -6.57 -3.99
CA ILE A 102 -5.15 -5.48 -3.38
C ILE A 102 -4.50 -5.01 -2.07
N ASP A 103 -4.08 -5.93 -1.19
CA ASP A 103 -3.36 -5.60 0.05
C ASP A 103 -2.04 -4.90 -0.26
N SER A 104 -1.26 -5.42 -1.22
CA SER A 104 -0.01 -4.78 -1.65
C SER A 104 -0.25 -3.36 -2.17
N TRP A 105 -1.27 -3.15 -2.99
CA TRP A 105 -1.65 -1.82 -3.46
C TRP A 105 -2.01 -0.87 -2.31
N ARG A 106 -2.82 -1.34 -1.34
CA ARG A 106 -3.22 -0.57 -0.16
C ARG A 106 -2.02 -0.20 0.71
N ILE A 107 -1.08 -1.11 0.90
CA ILE A 107 0.10 -0.90 1.75
C ILE A 107 1.11 0.05 1.09
N PHE A 108 1.42 -0.17 -0.18
CA PHE A 108 2.60 0.45 -0.81
C PHE A 108 2.30 1.59 -1.79
N CYS A 109 1.10 1.62 -2.38
CA CYS A 109 0.84 2.52 -3.51
C CYS A 109 -0.29 3.52 -3.24
N ARG A 110 -1.36 3.08 -2.56
CA ARG A 110 -2.66 3.76 -2.59
C ARG A 110 -2.60 5.20 -2.10
N ASP A 111 -1.94 5.45 -0.98
CA ASP A 111 -1.92 6.80 -0.40
C ASP A 111 -1.06 7.77 -1.21
N VAL A 112 0.07 7.34 -1.78
CA VAL A 112 0.84 8.15 -2.75
C VAL A 112 0.02 8.40 -4.01
N PHE A 113 -0.62 7.35 -4.53
CA PHE A 113 -1.47 7.43 -5.71
C PHE A 113 -2.64 8.41 -5.55
N LEU A 114 -3.20 8.50 -4.34
CA LEU A 114 -4.26 9.44 -3.99
C LEU A 114 -3.75 10.82 -3.55
N GLY A 115 -2.44 11.08 -3.59
CA GLY A 115 -1.84 12.35 -3.15
C GLY A 115 -1.95 12.62 -1.65
N ARG A 116 -2.10 11.56 -0.84
CA ARG A 116 -2.26 11.62 0.64
C ARG A 116 -0.94 11.47 1.39
N ALA A 117 0.10 10.98 0.72
CA ALA A 117 1.44 10.83 1.27
C ALA A 117 2.49 11.13 0.18
N SER A 118 3.70 11.47 0.60
CA SER A 118 4.84 11.60 -0.31
C SER A 118 5.58 10.26 -0.44
N ASN A 119 6.23 9.99 -1.59
CA ASN A 119 7.00 8.74 -1.81
C ASN A 119 8.00 8.41 -0.69
N ASN A 120 8.54 9.45 -0.02
CA ASN A 120 9.55 9.31 1.03
C ASN A 120 8.99 8.96 2.42
N GLU A 121 7.66 8.98 2.60
CA GLU A 121 7.01 8.73 3.89
C GLU A 121 6.55 7.27 4.06
N GLN A 122 6.43 6.51 2.97
CA GLN A 122 5.90 5.13 2.99
C GLN A 122 6.96 4.05 3.04
N ILE A 123 8.17 4.34 2.57
CA ILE A 123 9.30 3.40 2.61
C ILE A 123 10.45 4.12 3.31
N PRO A 124 10.67 3.87 4.61
CA PRO A 124 11.79 4.49 5.27
C PRO A 124 13.06 3.75 4.82
N GLU A 125 13.79 4.36 3.88
CA GLU A 125 15.20 4.06 3.65
C GLU A 125 15.94 4.23 4.98
N GLY A 126 16.87 3.32 5.28
CA GLY A 126 17.52 3.21 6.58
C GLY A 126 18.10 4.52 7.13
N GLY A 127 17.89 4.74 8.43
CA GLY A 127 18.58 5.76 9.23
C GLY A 127 17.90 7.12 9.25
N VAL A 128 17.04 7.36 10.26
CA VAL A 128 16.53 8.71 10.52
C VAL A 128 17.60 9.52 11.25
N SER A 129 18.07 10.55 10.56
CA SER A 129 18.70 11.71 11.16
C SER A 129 17.71 12.42 12.09
N SER A 130 18.09 12.51 13.36
CA SER A 130 17.73 13.52 14.36
C SER A 130 16.94 14.72 13.82
N VAL A 131 15.67 14.81 14.19
CA VAL A 131 14.92 16.07 14.13
C VAL A 131 15.23 16.86 15.39
N THR A 132 16.10 17.87 15.27
CA THR A 132 16.29 18.88 16.30
C THR A 132 15.14 19.89 16.25
N ASN A 133 14.40 20.02 17.35
CA ASN A 133 13.43 21.10 17.56
C ASN A 133 14.17 22.44 17.69
N SER A 134 14.17 23.26 16.64
CA SER A 134 14.56 24.67 16.72
C SER A 134 13.35 25.55 17.01
N ALA A 135 13.27 25.99 18.27
CA ALA A 135 12.37 27.04 18.74
C ALA A 135 12.57 28.34 17.95
N SER A 136 11.50 28.88 17.36
CA SER A 136 11.51 30.22 16.77
C SER A 136 10.81 31.23 17.69
N LYS A 137 11.53 32.32 17.95
CA LYS A 137 11.18 33.39 18.88
C LYS A 137 10.07 34.29 18.31
N ASN A 138 9.20 34.69 19.22
CA ASN A 138 8.00 35.49 19.06
C ASN A 138 8.33 36.96 18.67
N THR A 139 7.59 37.55 17.71
CA THR A 139 7.55 39.01 17.49
C THR A 139 6.12 39.55 17.44
N LYS A 140 5.82 40.42 18.42
CA LYS A 140 4.84 41.53 18.52
C LYS A 140 3.49 41.48 17.77
N SER A 141 2.44 41.39 18.59
CA SER A 141 1.35 42.38 18.79
C SER A 141 0.62 42.96 17.56
N ARG A 142 -0.67 42.60 17.40
CA ARG A 142 -1.77 43.59 17.39
C ARG A 142 -3.17 42.95 17.57
N ARG A 143 -3.87 43.46 18.57
CA ARG A 143 -5.25 43.21 19.03
C ARG A 143 -6.32 43.61 18.00
N ARG A 144 -7.29 42.73 17.70
CA ARG A 144 -8.72 43.05 17.43
C ARG A 144 -9.63 41.88 17.85
N LYS A 145 -10.77 42.20 18.47
CA LYS A 145 -11.71 41.31 19.16
C LYS A 145 -12.76 40.72 18.21
N SER A 146 -13.09 39.44 18.49
CA SER A 146 -14.39 38.75 18.47
C SER A 146 -15.27 38.74 17.21
N SER A 147 -15.47 37.54 16.66
CA SER A 147 -16.82 36.98 16.47
C SER A 147 -16.73 35.45 16.45
N THR A 148 -17.47 34.84 17.37
CA THR A 148 -17.52 33.41 17.69
C THR A 148 -18.23 32.62 16.60
N THR A 149 -17.56 31.61 16.03
CA THR A 149 -18.20 30.47 15.36
C THR A 149 -17.48 29.19 15.83
N PRO A 150 -18.10 28.29 16.60
CA PRO A 150 -17.47 27.02 16.94
C PRO A 150 -17.75 26.04 15.81
N LEU A 151 -16.97 26.13 14.73
CA LEU A 151 -16.82 25.01 13.81
C LEU A 151 -15.73 24.11 14.39
N SER A 152 -16.14 23.20 15.28
CA SER A 152 -15.39 22.00 15.60
C SER A 152 -15.39 21.10 14.37
N ARG A 153 -14.64 21.50 13.34
CA ARG A 153 -14.14 20.55 12.35
C ARG A 153 -12.98 19.88 13.05
N THR A 154 -13.24 18.75 13.68
CA THR A 154 -12.18 17.82 14.05
C THR A 154 -11.47 17.50 12.73
N GLU A 155 -10.32 18.13 12.47
CA GLU A 155 -9.43 17.68 11.43
C GLU A 155 -9.05 16.26 11.82
N SER A 156 -9.70 15.29 11.17
CA SER A 156 -9.39 13.88 11.37
C SER A 156 -7.92 13.72 11.01
N VAL A 157 -7.07 13.48 12.00
CA VAL A 157 -5.65 13.20 11.79
C VAL A 157 -5.55 12.12 10.73
N PHE A 158 -4.81 12.42 9.66
CA PHE A 158 -4.60 11.46 8.58
C PHE A 158 -4.02 10.16 9.16
N GLN A 159 -4.68 9.05 8.86
CA GLN A 159 -4.18 7.72 9.17
C GLN A 159 -3.82 7.02 7.86
N PRO A 160 -2.55 6.63 7.66
CA PRO A 160 -2.12 5.90 6.48
C PRO A 160 -2.93 4.62 6.25
N GLU A 161 -3.14 4.28 4.98
CA GLU A 161 -3.92 3.11 4.54
C GLU A 161 -3.36 1.81 5.11
N TRP A 162 -2.03 1.65 5.14
CA TRP A 162 -1.38 0.43 5.65
C TRP A 162 -1.82 0.07 7.08
N MET A 163 -2.17 1.06 7.91
CA MET A 163 -2.63 0.85 9.29
C MET A 163 -4.03 0.22 9.37
N ARG A 164 -4.74 0.10 8.24
CA ARG A 164 -6.09 -0.49 8.12
C ARG A 164 -6.06 -1.82 7.36
N VAL A 165 -4.88 -2.34 7.00
CA VAL A 165 -4.74 -3.57 6.22
C VAL A 165 -4.49 -4.74 7.17
N LEU A 166 -5.22 -5.84 6.94
CA LEU A 166 -5.12 -7.11 7.67
C LEU A 166 -4.88 -8.22 6.63
N PRO A 167 -3.64 -8.36 6.12
CA PRO A 167 -3.37 -9.28 5.03
C PRO A 167 -3.36 -10.74 5.50
N GLU A 168 -3.75 -11.65 4.63
CA GLU A 168 -3.61 -13.10 4.86
C GLU A 168 -2.21 -13.62 4.47
N ASP A 169 -1.50 -12.89 3.61
CA ASP A 169 -0.17 -13.26 3.13
C ASP A 169 0.91 -13.12 4.21
N LYS A 170 1.72 -14.16 4.39
CA LYS A 170 2.74 -14.22 5.44
C LYS A 170 3.82 -13.15 5.33
N GLU A 171 4.22 -12.78 4.11
CA GLU A 171 5.27 -11.79 3.90
C GLU A 171 4.73 -10.38 4.16
N LEU A 172 3.49 -10.10 3.74
CA LEU A 172 2.82 -8.84 4.07
C LEU A 172 2.56 -8.71 5.58
N ARG A 173 2.24 -9.81 6.28
CA ARG A 173 2.11 -9.82 7.74
C ARG A 173 3.44 -9.49 8.42
N ALA A 174 4.51 -10.17 8.04
CA ALA A 174 5.84 -9.90 8.58
C ALA A 174 6.25 -8.43 8.35
N TYR A 175 6.00 -7.91 7.15
CA TYR A 175 6.24 -6.50 6.83
C TYR A 175 5.45 -5.54 7.72
N LEU A 176 4.14 -5.76 7.91
CA LEU A 176 3.31 -4.91 8.75
C LEU A 176 3.66 -5.02 10.24
N ARG A 177 4.03 -6.20 10.75
CA ARG A 177 4.53 -6.36 12.12
C ARG A 177 5.77 -5.49 12.33
N TRP A 178 6.73 -5.52 11.41
CA TRP A 178 7.89 -4.65 11.45
C TRP A 178 7.52 -3.17 11.41
N MET A 179 6.58 -2.75 10.55
CA MET A 179 6.13 -1.36 10.50
C MET A 179 5.48 -0.92 11.83
N TRP A 180 4.61 -1.74 12.42
CA TRP A 180 4.00 -1.44 13.72
C TRP A 180 5.03 -1.38 14.86
N MET A 181 6.04 -2.26 14.84
CA MET A 181 7.13 -2.21 15.83
C MET A 181 7.90 -0.89 15.81
N ARG A 182 8.10 -0.32 14.62
CA ARG A 182 8.75 0.99 14.47
C ARG A 182 7.92 2.13 15.03
N GLU A 183 6.59 2.00 14.96
CA GLU A 183 5.63 2.89 15.62
C GLU A 183 5.51 2.62 17.14
N GLY A 184 6.27 1.66 17.69
CA GLY A 184 6.27 1.32 19.10
C GLY A 184 5.16 0.36 19.54
N TRP A 185 4.60 -0.42 18.60
CA TRP A 185 3.52 -1.37 18.86
C TRP A 185 3.92 -2.81 18.56
N GLU A 186 3.53 -3.71 19.44
CA GLU A 186 3.38 -5.12 19.09
C GLU A 186 1.99 -5.31 18.48
N TRP A 187 1.93 -5.86 17.27
CA TRP A 187 0.71 -5.98 16.49
C TRP A 187 0.39 -7.45 16.20
N ASP A 188 -0.86 -7.84 16.45
CA ASP A 188 -1.38 -9.16 16.10
C ASP A 188 -1.93 -9.14 14.66
N PRO A 189 -1.32 -9.89 13.72
CA PRO A 189 -1.74 -9.92 12.32
C PRO A 189 -3.09 -10.59 12.06
N LEU A 190 -3.64 -11.35 13.02
CA LEU A 190 -4.93 -12.03 12.88
C LEU A 190 -6.09 -11.14 13.33
N THR A 191 -5.90 -10.42 14.43
CA THR A 191 -6.96 -9.62 15.08
C THR A 191 -6.84 -8.12 14.78
N GLY A 192 -5.63 -7.64 14.47
CA GLY A 192 -5.32 -6.22 14.34
C GLY A 192 -5.10 -5.52 15.67
N GLU A 193 -5.14 -6.25 16.79
CA GLU A 193 -4.89 -5.69 18.12
C GLU A 193 -3.45 -5.21 18.26
N ARG A 194 -3.28 -4.17 19.07
CA ARG A 194 -1.99 -3.51 19.29
C ARG A 194 -1.75 -3.32 20.77
N THR A 195 -0.58 -3.74 21.24
CA THR A 195 -0.08 -3.50 22.59
C THR A 195 1.21 -2.69 22.52
N VAL A 196 1.55 -2.01 23.60
CA VAL A 196 2.80 -1.23 23.66
C VAL A 196 3.98 -2.19 23.53
N LEU A 197 4.87 -1.92 22.58
CA LEU A 197 6.07 -2.72 22.38
C LEU A 197 6.99 -2.60 23.61
N SER A 198 7.56 -3.71 24.05
CA SER A 198 8.51 -3.68 25.16
C SER A 198 9.72 -2.81 24.80
N ARG A 199 10.30 -2.14 25.81
CA ARG A 199 11.45 -1.26 25.60
C ARG A 199 12.64 -1.98 24.96
N GLU A 200 12.93 -3.19 25.43
CA GLU A 200 14.01 -4.03 24.90
C GLU A 200 13.79 -4.36 23.41
N MET A 201 12.57 -4.72 23.03
CA MET A 201 12.24 -5.02 21.63
C MET A 201 12.29 -3.77 20.76
N TYR A 202 11.80 -2.63 21.27
CA TYR A 202 11.91 -1.35 20.56
C TYR A 202 13.38 -0.99 20.28
N GLU A 203 14.26 -1.11 21.28
CA GLU A 203 15.70 -0.89 21.12
C GLU A 203 16.31 -1.86 20.09
N ALA A 204 15.91 -3.14 20.11
CA ALA A 204 16.34 -4.12 19.12
C ALA A 204 15.89 -3.79 17.69
N VAL A 205 14.68 -3.24 17.50
CA VAL A 205 14.17 -2.79 16.20
C VAL A 205 14.99 -1.62 15.67
N GLN A 206 15.28 -0.63 16.51
CA GLN A 206 16.08 0.53 16.12
C GLN A 206 17.53 0.15 15.77
N GLU A 207 18.07 -0.87 16.43
CA GLU A 207 19.41 -1.40 16.18
C GLU A 207 19.46 -2.45 15.04
N GLY A 208 18.31 -2.78 14.42
CA GLY A 208 18.24 -3.75 13.33
C GLY A 208 18.54 -5.20 13.75
N ARG A 209 18.36 -5.54 15.04
CA ARG A 209 18.66 -6.86 15.63
C ARG A 209 17.50 -7.84 15.63
N VAL A 210 16.38 -7.51 14.99
CA VAL A 210 15.19 -8.39 14.95
C VAL A 210 15.34 -9.43 13.85
N VAL A 211 15.22 -10.71 14.22
CA VAL A 211 15.25 -11.86 13.30
C VAL A 211 13.86 -12.50 13.24
N TRP A 212 13.41 -12.86 12.04
CA TRP A 212 12.05 -13.33 11.80
C TRP A 212 11.99 -14.86 11.76
N ASP A 213 10.93 -15.42 12.34
CA ASP A 213 10.57 -16.82 12.11
C ASP A 213 9.60 -16.95 10.93
N ASN A 214 9.38 -18.17 10.46
CA ASN A 214 8.52 -18.44 9.30
C ASN A 214 7.01 -18.30 9.58
N THR A 215 6.61 -17.83 10.77
CA THR A 215 5.20 -17.80 11.16
C THR A 215 4.48 -16.53 10.76
N GLY A 216 5.22 -15.51 10.31
CA GLY A 216 4.67 -14.21 9.91
C GLY A 216 4.49 -13.31 11.10
#